data_AF-A0A6G4ZNU6-F1
#
_entry.id   AF-A0A6G4ZNU6-F1
#
_cell.length_a   1.000
_cell.length_b   1.000
_cell.length_c   1.000
_cell.angle_alpha   90.00
_cell.angle_beta   90.00
_cell.angle_gamma   90.00
#
_symmetry.space_group_name_H-M   'P 1'
#
loop_
_entity.id
_entity.type
_entity.pdbx_description
1 polymer ?
#
loop_
_entity_poly.entity_id
_entity_poly.type
_entity_poly.pdbx_seq_one_letter_code
_entity_poly.pdbx_strand_id
1 'polypeptide(L)'
;TAGTQRAMDFESHRLCTIKAKQELRIGTWSILPFDIEHDANEPVAFLLQSTLGYKVLYVTDTKYLKYKFNGITHMMLEVNYIYEQMQENIKNGSVHSALANRIMESHFSLEHAIGMLKANDLT
;
A
#
# COMPACT_ATOMS: atom_id res chain seq x y z
N THR A 1 -7.30 2.03 11.49
CA THR A 1 -7.28 0.74 12.24
C THR A 1 -7.24 1.05 13.73
N ALA A 2 -7.27 0.03 14.62
CA ALA A 2 -7.18 0.29 16.05
C ALA A 2 -5.81 0.90 16.43
N GLY A 3 -4.76 0.60 15.66
CA GLY A 3 -3.47 1.28 15.74
C GLY A 3 -3.56 2.79 15.52
N THR A 4 -4.25 3.23 14.45
CA THR A 4 -4.48 4.67 14.17
C THR A 4 -5.27 5.35 15.28
N GLN A 5 -6.37 4.73 15.74
CA GLN A 5 -7.22 5.31 16.79
C GLN A 5 -6.42 5.55 18.08
N ARG A 6 -5.63 4.56 18.51
CA ARG A 6 -4.79 4.66 19.71
C ARG A 6 -3.69 5.72 19.57
N ALA A 7 -3.09 5.85 18.38
CA ALA A 7 -2.05 6.85 18.14
C ALA A 7 -2.60 8.29 18.13
N MET A 8 -3.86 8.47 17.73
CA MET A 8 -4.52 9.79 17.70
C MET A 8 -5.20 10.18 19.00
N ASP A 9 -5.31 9.26 19.97
CA ASP A 9 -6.00 9.45 21.27
C ASP A 9 -7.38 10.14 21.12
N PHE A 10 -8.19 9.63 20.19
CA PHE A 10 -9.46 10.24 19.80
C PHE A 10 -10.62 9.24 19.88
N GLU A 11 -11.74 9.68 20.44
CA GLU A 11 -12.98 8.91 20.53
C GLU A 11 -14.16 9.64 19.90
N SER A 12 -14.99 8.90 19.17
CA SER A 12 -16.23 9.41 18.58
C SER A 12 -17.19 8.27 18.27
N HIS A 13 -18.49 8.52 18.44
CA HIS A 13 -19.55 7.60 18.01
C HIS A 13 -19.58 7.35 16.50
N ARG A 14 -18.92 8.22 15.71
CA ARG A 14 -18.79 8.07 14.25
C ARG A 14 -17.49 7.38 13.83
N LEU A 15 -16.63 7.04 14.78
CA LEU A 15 -15.39 6.36 14.47
C LEU A 15 -15.67 4.90 14.10
N CYS A 16 -15.38 4.54 12.86
CA CYS A 16 -15.51 3.18 12.36
C CYS A 16 -14.13 2.53 12.23
N THR A 17 -13.75 1.75 13.24
CA THR A 17 -12.47 1.06 13.22
C THR A 17 -12.55 -0.19 12.34
N ILE A 18 -11.72 -0.23 11.30
CA ILE A 18 -11.56 -1.39 10.42
C ILE A 18 -10.47 -2.33 10.94
N LYS A 19 -10.56 -3.61 10.55
CA LYS A 19 -9.59 -4.65 10.90
C LYS A 19 -9.14 -5.40 9.65
N ALA A 20 -7.86 -5.76 9.59
CA ALA A 20 -7.34 -6.60 8.53
C ALA A 20 -8.13 -7.92 8.45
N LYS A 21 -8.43 -8.34 7.22
CA LYS A 21 -9.19 -9.56 6.86
C LYS A 21 -10.65 -9.57 7.33
N GLN A 22 -11.17 -8.43 7.75
CA GLN A 22 -12.58 -8.25 8.05
C GLN A 22 -13.20 -7.34 6.99
N GLU A 23 -13.96 -7.95 6.09
CA GLU A 23 -14.65 -7.23 5.02
C GLU A 23 -15.72 -6.30 5.59
N LEU A 24 -15.85 -5.13 4.98
CA LEU A 24 -16.92 -4.18 5.24
C LEU A 24 -17.59 -3.76 3.93
N ARG A 25 -18.83 -3.31 4.02
CA ARG A 25 -19.61 -2.86 2.86
C ARG A 25 -19.92 -1.37 2.95
N ILE A 26 -19.62 -0.64 1.89
CA ILE A 26 -19.97 0.78 1.74
C ILE A 26 -20.64 0.96 0.38
N GLY A 27 -21.96 1.17 0.37
CA GLY A 27 -22.73 1.25 -0.87
C GLY A 27 -22.58 -0.01 -1.73
N THR A 28 -22.12 0.16 -2.96
CA THR A 28 -21.89 -0.94 -3.92
C THR A 28 -20.53 -1.64 -3.76
N TRP A 29 -19.70 -1.20 -2.80
CA TRP A 29 -18.37 -1.72 -2.58
C TRP A 29 -18.31 -2.69 -1.41
N SER A 30 -17.79 -3.88 -1.68
CA SER A 30 -17.14 -4.75 -0.70
C SER A 30 -15.69 -4.29 -0.56
N ILE A 31 -15.22 -4.07 0.66
CA ILE A 31 -13.89 -3.56 0.95
C ILE A 31 -13.23 -4.52 1.94
N LEU A 32 -12.11 -5.11 1.52
CA LEU A 32 -11.30 -6.00 2.33
C LEU A 32 -9.96 -5.33 2.66
N PRO A 33 -9.79 -4.82 3.90
CA PRO A 33 -8.49 -4.40 4.38
C PRO A 33 -7.59 -5.63 4.58
N PHE A 34 -6.30 -5.53 4.31
CA PHE A 34 -5.32 -6.59 4.58
C PHE A 34 -4.00 -6.00 5.07
N ASP A 35 -3.25 -6.79 5.84
CA ASP A 35 -2.00 -6.35 6.47
C ASP A 35 -0.87 -6.13 5.45
N ILE A 36 -0.11 -5.05 5.63
CA ILE A 36 1.10 -4.71 4.87
C ILE A 36 2.30 -4.50 5.81
N GLU A 37 3.48 -4.27 5.24
CA GLU A 37 4.70 -3.99 6.00
C GLU A 37 5.06 -2.51 5.95
N HIS A 38 4.86 -1.82 7.07
CA HIS A 38 5.25 -0.42 7.25
C HIS A 38 5.53 -0.12 8.73
N ASP A 39 6.20 0.98 9.03
CA ASP A 39 6.53 1.44 10.39
C ASP A 39 5.35 2.15 11.07
N ALA A 40 4.16 1.55 10.96
CA ALA A 40 2.94 2.01 11.62
C ALA A 40 2.24 0.87 12.37
N ASN A 41 1.42 1.21 13.36
CA ASN A 41 0.61 0.23 14.08
C ASN A 41 -0.59 -0.21 13.25
N GLU A 42 -0.66 -1.51 12.93
CA GLU A 42 -1.71 -2.10 12.09
C GLU A 42 -1.87 -1.40 10.72
N PRO A 43 -0.82 -1.36 9.89
CA PRO A 43 -0.90 -0.77 8.56
C PRO A 43 -1.67 -1.72 7.65
N VAL A 44 -2.53 -1.14 6.81
CA VAL A 44 -3.39 -1.91 5.92
C VAL A 44 -3.43 -1.29 4.54
N ALA A 45 -3.50 -2.16 3.54
CA ALA A 45 -3.93 -1.82 2.19
C ALA A 45 -5.33 -2.42 1.95
N PHE A 46 -5.92 -2.15 0.78
CA PHE A 46 -7.33 -2.45 0.53
C PHE A 46 -7.53 -3.15 -0.81
N LEU A 47 -8.34 -4.22 -0.78
CA LEU A 47 -8.93 -4.81 -1.95
C LEU A 47 -10.41 -4.43 -2.00
N LEU A 48 -10.82 -3.72 -3.04
CA LEU A 48 -12.18 -3.25 -3.22
C LEU A 48 -12.83 -4.01 -4.37
N GLN A 49 -14.06 -4.45 -4.18
CA GLN A 49 -14.86 -5.09 -5.20
C GLN A 49 -16.22 -4.41 -5.33
N SER A 50 -16.54 -3.91 -6.52
CA SER A 50 -17.83 -3.30 -6.83
C SER A 50 -18.81 -4.33 -7.37
N THR A 51 -20.10 -4.16 -7.08
CA THR A 51 -21.17 -4.91 -7.76
C THR A 51 -21.23 -4.65 -9.26
N LEU A 52 -20.53 -3.63 -9.77
CA LEU A 52 -20.40 -3.33 -11.21
C LEU A 52 -19.25 -4.10 -11.89
N GLY A 53 -18.53 -4.96 -11.16
CA GLY A 53 -17.46 -5.80 -11.71
C GLY A 53 -16.06 -5.21 -11.58
N TYR A 54 -15.89 -4.04 -10.98
CA TYR A 54 -14.55 -3.49 -10.69
C TYR A 54 -13.90 -4.22 -9.51
N LYS A 55 -12.63 -4.55 -9.64
CA LYS A 55 -11.78 -5.09 -8.57
C LYS A 55 -10.53 -4.24 -8.47
N VAL A 56 -10.47 -3.39 -7.46
CA VAL A 56 -9.42 -2.39 -7.28
C VAL A 56 -8.50 -2.82 -6.16
N LEU A 57 -7.20 -2.87 -6.44
CA LEU A 57 -6.16 -3.06 -5.43
C LEU A 57 -5.54 -1.70 -5.11
N TYR A 58 -5.65 -1.25 -3.87
CA TYR A 58 -5.11 0.02 -3.38
C TYR A 58 -4.04 -0.25 -2.33
N VAL A 59 -2.78 0.05 -2.67
CA VAL A 59 -1.60 -0.22 -1.86
C VAL A 59 -0.71 1.02 -1.82
N THR A 60 -0.47 1.51 -0.61
CA THR A 60 0.36 2.70 -0.33
C THR A 60 1.30 2.39 0.82
N ASP A 61 2.33 3.23 1.01
CA ASP A 61 3.24 3.19 2.16
C ASP A 61 3.69 1.77 2.54
N THR A 62 4.32 1.04 1.61
CA THR A 62 4.90 -0.28 1.90
C THR A 62 6.14 -0.52 1.05
N LYS A 63 7.10 -1.28 1.60
CA LYS A 63 8.28 -1.75 0.85
C LYS A 63 8.01 -3.02 0.05
N TYR A 64 7.03 -3.81 0.49
CA TYR A 64 6.81 -5.16 -0.01
C TYR A 64 5.35 -5.59 0.12
N LEU A 65 4.91 -6.41 -0.83
CA LEU A 65 3.56 -6.99 -0.83
C LEU A 65 3.67 -8.51 -0.98
N LYS A 66 3.37 -9.23 0.11
CA LYS A 66 3.45 -10.70 0.16
C LYS A 66 2.27 -11.43 -0.49
N TYR A 67 1.21 -10.71 -0.81
CA TYR A 67 -0.03 -11.27 -1.34
C TYR A 67 -0.09 -11.18 -2.87
N LYS A 68 -0.75 -12.16 -3.48
CA LYS A 68 -1.13 -12.16 -4.89
C LYS A 68 -2.64 -12.08 -5.02
N PHE A 69 -3.12 -11.44 -6.07
CA PHE A 69 -4.51 -11.13 -6.31
C PHE A 69 -4.86 -11.44 -7.76
N ASN A 70 -5.94 -12.19 -7.95
CA ASN A 70 -6.41 -12.56 -9.30
C ASN A 70 -7.54 -11.64 -9.75
N GLY A 71 -7.61 -11.38 -11.06
CA GLY A 71 -8.72 -10.64 -11.68
C GLY A 71 -8.83 -9.19 -11.20
N ILE A 72 -7.70 -8.57 -10.85
CA ILE A 72 -7.64 -7.14 -10.55
C ILE A 72 -7.93 -6.38 -11.84
N THR A 73 -8.88 -5.44 -11.81
CA THR A 73 -9.17 -4.59 -12.96
C THR A 73 -8.42 -3.26 -12.89
N HIS A 74 -8.09 -2.80 -11.68
CA HIS A 74 -7.33 -1.57 -11.45
C HIS A 74 -6.36 -1.73 -10.29
N MET A 75 -5.14 -1.22 -10.45
CA MET A 75 -4.15 -1.12 -9.36
C MET A 75 -3.81 0.34 -9.10
N MET A 76 -3.83 0.72 -7.83
CA MET A 76 -3.35 1.99 -7.33
C MET A 76 -2.18 1.69 -6.40
N LEU A 77 -0.97 1.96 -6.87
CA LEU A 77 0.28 1.67 -6.16
C LEU A 77 1.02 2.97 -5.90
N GLU A 78 1.48 3.15 -4.67
CA GLU A 78 2.47 4.18 -4.36
C GLU A 78 3.86 3.69 -4.74
N VAL A 79 4.54 4.47 -5.58
CA VAL A 79 5.89 4.17 -6.09
C VAL A 79 6.75 5.40 -5.86
N ASN A 80 7.70 5.28 -4.95
CA ASN A 80 8.40 6.45 -4.41
C ASN A 80 9.72 6.74 -5.12
N TYR A 81 10.32 5.75 -5.78
CA TYR A 81 11.61 5.92 -6.44
C TYR A 81 11.88 4.92 -7.57
N ILE A 82 12.85 5.27 -8.40
CA ILE A 82 13.53 4.40 -9.36
C ILE A 82 14.94 4.18 -8.82
N TYR A 83 15.39 2.93 -8.74
CA TYR A 83 16.65 2.62 -8.04
C TYR A 83 17.85 3.35 -8.66
N GLU A 84 17.98 3.27 -9.97
CA GLU A 84 19.09 3.91 -10.71
C GLU A 84 19.11 5.42 -10.51
N GLN A 85 17.95 6.08 -10.63
CA GLN A 85 17.84 7.52 -10.43
C GLN A 85 18.10 7.94 -8.98
N MET A 86 17.72 7.12 -8.00
CA MET A 86 18.09 7.35 -6.60
C MET A 86 19.61 7.31 -6.40
N GLN A 87 20.31 6.35 -7.01
CA GLN A 87 21.78 6.27 -6.94
C GLN A 87 22.45 7.49 -7.59
N GLU A 88 21.95 7.96 -8.73
CA GLU A 88 22.43 9.18 -9.38
C GLU A 88 22.23 10.42 -8.50
N ASN A 89 21.06 10.54 -7.86
CA ASN A 89 20.73 11.63 -6.95
C ASN A 89 21.60 11.65 -5.68
N ILE A 90 22.03 10.48 -5.20
CA ILE A 90 23.02 10.39 -4.12
C ILE A 90 24.39 10.87 -4.62
N LYS A 91 24.83 10.35 -5.77
CA LYS A 91 26.16 10.65 -6.35
C LYS A 91 26.33 12.13 -6.68
N ASN A 92 25.29 12.79 -7.19
CA ASN A 92 25.33 14.21 -7.55
C ASN A 92 25.04 15.14 -6.35
N GLY A 93 24.74 14.59 -5.16
CA GLY A 93 24.46 15.35 -3.95
C GLY A 93 23.07 15.98 -3.86
N SER A 94 22.16 15.67 -4.81
CA SER A 94 20.78 16.20 -4.78
C SER A 94 19.92 15.57 -3.69
N VAL A 95 20.25 14.35 -3.26
CA VAL A 95 19.61 13.67 -2.14
C VAL A 95 20.66 13.16 -1.16
N HIS A 96 20.47 13.45 0.13
CA HIS A 96 21.35 12.94 1.17
C HIS A 96 21.20 11.41 1.31
N SER A 97 22.32 10.69 1.40
CA SER A 97 22.35 9.21 1.43
C SER A 97 21.47 8.59 2.52
N ALA A 98 21.45 9.18 3.72
CA ALA A 98 20.59 8.71 4.81
C ALA A 98 19.09 8.78 4.47
N LEU A 99 18.64 9.83 3.78
CA LEU A 99 17.25 9.96 3.34
C LEU A 99 16.93 8.94 2.24
N ALA A 100 17.83 8.78 1.27
CA ALA A 100 17.69 7.79 0.21
C ALA A 100 17.57 6.37 0.78
N ASN A 101 18.46 6.00 1.71
CA ASN A 101 18.43 4.68 2.35
C ASN A 101 17.11 4.44 3.07
N ARG A 102 16.62 5.41 3.85
CA ARG A 102 15.32 5.31 4.52
C ARG A 102 14.20 5.05 3.50
N ILE A 103 14.14 5.81 2.41
CA ILE A 103 13.11 5.63 1.37
C ILE A 103 13.18 4.22 0.78
N MET A 104 14.38 3.76 0.40
CA MET A 104 14.60 2.44 -0.19
C MET A 104 14.28 1.29 0.77
N GLU A 105 14.43 1.49 2.09
CA GLU A 105 14.11 0.48 3.10
C GLU A 105 12.62 0.35 3.43
N SER A 106 11.83 1.39 3.16
CA SER A 106 10.44 1.51 3.64
C SER A 106 9.37 1.59 2.56
N HIS A 107 9.74 1.88 1.31
CA HIS A 107 8.79 2.17 0.23
C HIS A 107 9.04 1.35 -1.04
N PHE A 108 8.03 1.30 -1.89
CA PHE A 108 8.05 0.58 -3.14
C PHE A 108 8.90 1.31 -4.19
N SER A 109 9.66 0.54 -4.95
CA SER A 109 10.38 1.01 -6.13
C SER A 109 9.58 0.73 -7.40
N LEU A 110 9.90 1.42 -8.50
CA LEU A 110 9.28 1.15 -9.80
C LEU A 110 9.51 -0.30 -10.26
N GLU A 111 10.68 -0.85 -9.99
CA GLU A 111 11.05 -2.23 -10.31
C GLU A 111 10.18 -3.23 -9.54
N HIS A 112 9.93 -2.98 -8.25
CA HIS A 112 8.98 -3.77 -7.47
C HIS A 112 7.56 -3.64 -8.02
N ALA A 113 7.10 -2.43 -8.41
CA ALA A 113 5.78 -2.21 -9.02
C ALA A 113 5.60 -3.03 -10.30
N ILE A 114 6.59 -3.01 -11.18
CA ILE A 114 6.61 -3.82 -12.41
C ILE A 114 6.57 -5.32 -12.08
N GLY A 115 7.35 -5.77 -11.10
CA GLY A 115 7.33 -7.17 -10.64
C GLY A 115 5.96 -7.59 -10.11
N MET A 116 5.30 -6.70 -9.37
CA MET A 116 3.95 -6.89 -8.83
C MET A 116 2.93 -7.02 -9.97
N LEU A 117 2.96 -6.12 -10.95
CA LEU A 117 2.10 -6.18 -12.13
C LEU A 117 2.25 -7.52 -12.86
N LYS A 118 3.50 -7.94 -13.14
CA LYS A 118 3.79 -9.22 -13.79
C LYS A 118 3.26 -10.42 -12.99
N ALA A 119 3.33 -10.38 -11.67
CA ALA A 119 2.90 -11.48 -10.81
C ALA A 119 1.36 -11.64 -10.69
N ASN A 120 0.58 -10.63 -11.07
CA ASN A 120 -0.88 -10.59 -10.89
C ASN A 120 -1.67 -10.52 -12.20
N ASP A 121 -1.07 -10.06 -13.29
CA ASP A 121 -1.72 -9.88 -14.59
C ASP A 121 -1.29 -10.91 -15.66
N LEU A 122 -0.14 -11.58 -15.47
CA LEU A 122 0.47 -12.45 -16.50
C LEU A 122 0.41 -13.96 -16.16
N THR A 123 -0.62 -14.40 -15.44
CA THR A 123 -0.90 -15.84 -15.20
C THR A 123 -2.25 -16.23 -15.75
#